data_AF-A0A0F5IB17-F1
#
_entry.id   AF-A0A0F5IB17-F1
#
_cell.length_a   1.000
_cell.length_b   1.000
_cell.length_c   1.000
_cell.angle_alpha   90.00
_cell.angle_beta   90.00
_cell.angle_gamma   90.00
#
_symmetry.space_group_name_H-M   'P 1'
#
loop_
_entity.id
_entity.type
_entity.pdbx_description
1 polymer ?
#
loop_
_entity_poly.entity_id
_entity_poly.type
_entity_poly.pdbx_seq_one_letter_code
_entity_poly.pdbx_strand_id
1 'polypeptide(L)'
;MEEIIPELSVLLLVIVRVTSFFIVIPLFSHRTIPAMHRIGFAILLSWMMYYTVEVPMLEIDGRYVLLVLKEALVGLSIGLAAYIILAAIQIAGALIDFQMGFIIANVIDPQTGAQTPLTGQYLNMFALLLLLALDGHHLILDGIYYSYQYIPVDQIALRFGDGSLANYISRAFGMMFMLALQMAMPVVAVLFLVDVALGIVARTVPQINIFVVGFPIKIAVAFIVMVVVMGAIFAVVEELFEMMLYTMRDVMTLLGGT
;
A
#
# COMPACT_ATOMS: atom_id res chain seq x y z
N MET A 1 33.34 9.78 -24.82
CA MET A 1 33.00 8.42 -24.31
C MET A 1 32.90 8.40 -22.79
N GLU A 2 33.64 9.23 -22.06
CA GLU A 2 33.47 9.40 -20.60
C GLU A 2 32.15 10.10 -20.20
N GLU A 3 31.58 10.96 -21.05
CA GLU A 3 30.27 11.60 -20.81
C GLU A 3 29.06 10.64 -20.78
N ILE A 4 29.20 9.41 -21.29
CA ILE A 4 28.10 8.43 -21.39
C ILE A 4 28.15 7.42 -20.24
N ILE A 5 29.30 7.29 -19.56
CA ILE A 5 29.42 6.37 -18.43
C ILE A 5 29.04 7.15 -17.17
N PRO A 6 27.90 6.82 -16.54
CA PRO A 6 27.51 7.49 -15.31
C PRO A 6 28.57 7.26 -14.25
N GLU A 7 28.80 8.27 -13.42
CA GLU A 7 29.63 8.11 -12.24
C GLU A 7 29.03 7.01 -11.36
N LEU A 8 29.80 5.95 -11.17
CA LEU A 8 29.33 4.75 -10.48
C LEU A 8 28.85 5.08 -9.06
N SER A 9 29.49 6.04 -8.39
CA SER A 9 29.10 6.49 -7.04
C SER A 9 27.69 7.08 -7.02
N VAL A 10 27.39 8.02 -7.90
CA VAL A 10 26.07 8.66 -7.95
C VAL A 10 25.00 7.66 -8.43
N LEU A 11 25.29 6.87 -9.46
CA LEU A 11 24.35 5.86 -9.97
C LEU A 11 23.97 4.85 -8.88
N LEU A 12 24.93 4.39 -8.08
CA LEU A 12 24.67 3.46 -6.98
C LEU A 12 23.73 4.06 -5.93
N LEU A 13 23.87 5.35 -5.59
CA LEU A 13 22.96 6.03 -4.66
C LEU A 13 21.53 6.09 -5.20
N VAL A 14 21.37 6.41 -6.49
CA VAL A 14 20.06 6.42 -7.17
C VAL A 14 19.44 5.02 -7.16
N ILE A 15 20.22 3.98 -7.51
CA ILE A 15 19.79 2.59 -7.48
C ILE A 15 19.32 2.19 -6.08
N VAL A 16 20.04 2.59 -5.02
CA VAL A 16 19.67 2.26 -3.65
C VAL A 16 18.32 2.87 -3.28
N ARG A 17 18.07 4.16 -3.53
CA ARG A 17 16.79 4.80 -3.24
C ARG A 17 15.64 4.15 -3.99
N VAL A 18 15.79 3.98 -5.31
CA VAL A 18 14.75 3.41 -6.18
C VAL A 18 14.48 1.96 -5.81
N THR A 19 15.50 1.13 -5.61
CA THR A 19 15.31 -0.27 -5.25
C THR A 19 14.64 -0.42 -3.88
N SER A 20 15.04 0.37 -2.88
CA SER A 20 14.39 0.41 -1.56
C SER A 20 12.91 0.79 -1.66
N PHE A 21 12.57 1.75 -2.51
CA PHE A 21 11.18 2.11 -2.79
C PHE A 21 10.38 0.96 -3.42
N PHE A 22 10.93 0.32 -4.46
CA PHE A 22 10.30 -0.79 -5.17
C PHE A 22 10.09 -2.04 -4.30
N ILE A 23 10.93 -2.25 -3.29
CA ILE A 23 10.78 -3.37 -2.35
C ILE A 23 9.48 -3.24 -1.55
N VAL A 24 9.11 -2.02 -1.15
CA VAL A 24 7.99 -1.79 -0.23
C VAL A 24 6.68 -1.52 -0.97
N ILE A 25 6.75 -0.81 -2.10
CA ILE A 25 5.53 -0.34 -2.77
C ILE A 25 4.63 -1.49 -3.25
N PRO A 26 3.36 -1.57 -2.80
CA PRO A 26 2.51 -2.75 -3.00
C PRO A 26 2.22 -3.11 -4.47
N LEU A 27 2.22 -2.14 -5.40
CA LEU A 27 2.03 -2.37 -6.83
C LEU A 27 3.12 -3.28 -7.42
N PHE A 28 4.38 -2.96 -7.16
CA PHE A 28 5.54 -3.68 -7.71
C PHE A 28 6.08 -4.75 -6.76
N SER A 29 5.66 -4.73 -5.50
CA SER A 29 6.11 -5.67 -4.48
C SER A 29 5.32 -6.99 -4.45
N HIS A 30 4.30 -7.14 -5.29
CA HIS A 30 3.43 -8.31 -5.34
C HIS A 30 4.22 -9.63 -5.52
N ARG A 31 3.81 -10.69 -4.79
CA ARG A 31 4.50 -11.98 -4.73
C ARG A 31 4.61 -12.70 -6.09
N THR A 32 3.73 -12.37 -7.03
CA THR A 32 3.72 -12.97 -8.37
C THR A 32 4.82 -12.44 -9.27
N ILE A 33 5.43 -11.29 -8.94
CA ILE A 33 6.51 -10.68 -9.73
C ILE A 33 7.85 -11.18 -9.17
N PRO A 34 8.66 -11.93 -9.96
CA PRO A 34 9.97 -12.39 -9.53
C PRO A 34 10.87 -11.21 -9.12
N ALA A 35 11.60 -11.37 -8.01
CA ALA A 35 12.49 -10.31 -7.49
C ALA A 35 13.49 -9.81 -8.54
N MET A 36 13.98 -10.70 -9.41
CA MET A 36 14.90 -10.34 -10.49
C MET A 36 14.32 -9.30 -11.46
N HIS A 37 13.04 -9.41 -11.81
CA HIS A 37 12.39 -8.50 -12.76
C HIS A 37 12.16 -7.13 -12.11
N ARG A 38 11.80 -7.13 -10.83
CA ARG A 38 11.63 -5.91 -10.03
C ARG A 38 12.93 -5.13 -9.90
N ILE A 39 14.03 -5.82 -9.55
CA ILE A 39 15.35 -5.21 -9.43
C ILE A 39 15.84 -4.72 -10.80
N GLY A 40 15.66 -5.52 -11.86
CA GLY A 40 16.02 -5.12 -13.22
C GLY A 40 15.30 -3.84 -13.66
N PHE A 41 13.99 -3.73 -13.38
CA PHE A 41 13.21 -2.52 -13.68
C PHE A 41 13.67 -1.32 -12.84
N ALA A 42 13.93 -1.51 -11.54
CA ALA A 42 14.46 -0.46 -10.68
C ALA A 42 15.82 0.08 -11.16
N ILE A 43 16.73 -0.81 -11.60
CA ILE A 43 18.04 -0.42 -12.16
C ILE A 43 17.86 0.35 -13.46
N LEU A 44 16.98 -0.12 -14.36
CA LEU A 44 16.72 0.56 -15.63
C LEU A 44 16.12 1.95 -15.41
N LEU A 45 15.17 2.08 -14.48
CA LEU A 45 14.60 3.37 -14.10
C LEU A 45 15.67 4.29 -13.49
N SER A 46 16.50 3.76 -12.59
CA SER A 46 17.61 4.51 -11.96
C SER A 46 18.61 5.05 -12.99
N TRP A 47 18.92 4.24 -14.01
CA TRP A 47 19.78 4.67 -15.12
C TRP A 47 19.17 5.83 -15.92
N MET A 48 17.86 5.80 -16.17
CA MET A 48 17.17 6.91 -16.84
C MET A 48 17.17 8.17 -15.97
N MET A 49 16.90 8.02 -14.67
CA MET A 49 16.86 9.13 -13.72
C MET A 49 18.23 9.78 -13.50
N TYR A 50 19.32 9.01 -13.56
CA TYR A 50 20.68 9.53 -13.40
C TYR A 50 20.95 10.76 -14.28
N TYR A 51 20.55 10.74 -15.55
CA TYR A 51 20.80 11.85 -16.48
C TYR A 51 19.99 13.12 -16.20
N THR A 52 19.05 13.07 -15.27
CA THR A 52 18.18 14.18 -14.89
C THR A 52 18.51 14.74 -13.51
N VAL A 53 19.27 14.00 -12.70
CA VAL A 53 19.65 14.42 -11.35
C VAL A 53 21.03 15.07 -11.44
N GLU A 54 21.08 16.38 -11.22
CA GLU A 54 22.34 17.12 -11.11
C GLU A 54 22.99 16.81 -9.76
N VAL A 55 24.08 16.04 -9.74
CA VAL A 55 24.83 15.72 -8.51
C VAL A 55 26.31 16.07 -8.71
N PRO A 56 26.94 16.77 -7.75
CA PRO A 56 28.39 16.96 -7.78
C PRO A 56 29.12 15.63 -7.59
N MET A 57 30.35 15.55 -8.11
CA MET A 57 31.19 14.36 -8.00
C MET A 57 31.36 13.94 -6.53
N LEU A 58 31.01 12.69 -6.21
CA LEU A 58 31.07 12.14 -4.85
C LEU A 58 32.19 11.11 -4.73
N GLU A 59 33.13 11.38 -3.83
CA GLU A 59 34.20 10.45 -3.47
C GLU A 59 33.68 9.32 -2.56
N ILE A 60 34.22 8.11 -2.74
CA ILE A 60 33.88 6.94 -1.93
C ILE A 60 34.71 6.98 -0.64
N ASP A 61 34.15 7.63 0.39
CA ASP A 61 34.72 7.72 1.74
C ASP A 61 33.68 7.31 2.82
N GLY A 62 34.00 7.40 4.11
CA GLY A 62 33.06 7.13 5.21
C GLY A 62 31.76 7.95 5.12
N ARG A 63 31.83 9.16 4.53
CA ARG A 63 30.65 9.99 4.21
C ARG A 63 29.71 9.30 3.22
N TYR A 64 30.25 8.58 2.23
CA TYR A 64 29.47 7.90 1.20
C TYR A 64 28.61 6.76 1.78
N VAL A 65 29.13 6.03 2.78
CA VAL A 65 28.37 4.99 3.48
C VAL A 65 27.12 5.56 4.16
N LEU A 66 27.24 6.75 4.77
CA LEU A 66 26.09 7.45 5.36
C LEU A 66 25.07 7.88 4.30
N LEU A 67 25.52 8.32 3.12
CA LEU A 67 24.64 8.63 2.00
C LEU A 67 23.88 7.39 1.54
N VAL A 68 24.54 6.24 1.37
CA VAL A 68 23.88 4.96 1.00
C VAL A 68 22.77 4.61 2.00
N LEU A 69 23.06 4.68 3.30
CA LEU A 69 22.06 4.42 4.34
C LEU A 69 20.88 5.40 4.28
N LYS A 70 21.18 6.70 4.07
CA LYS A 70 20.16 7.74 3.91
C LYS A 70 19.28 7.51 2.69
N GLU A 71 19.85 7.17 1.53
CA GLU A 71 19.10 6.89 0.30
C GLU A 71 18.17 5.68 0.48
N ALA A 72 18.66 4.63 1.15
CA ALA A 72 17.85 3.47 1.49
C ALA A 72 16.67 3.84 2.41
N LEU A 73 16.91 4.64 3.44
CA LEU A 73 15.89 5.12 4.38
C LEU A 73 14.83 6.00 3.70
N VAL A 74 15.23 6.89 2.80
CA VAL A 74 14.30 7.73 2.03
C VAL A 74 13.42 6.86 1.14
N GLY A 75 14.00 5.96 0.36
CA GLY A 75 13.25 5.06 -0.51
C GLY A 75 12.25 4.20 0.27
N LEU A 76 12.69 3.63 1.41
CA LEU A 76 11.83 2.85 2.29
C LEU A 76 10.70 3.70 2.89
N SER A 77 10.98 4.94 3.31
CA SER A 77 9.99 5.81 3.95
C SER A 77 8.87 6.21 2.99
N ILE A 78 9.22 6.60 1.76
CA ILE A 78 8.24 6.96 0.71
C ILE A 78 7.41 5.73 0.33
N GLY A 79 8.06 4.57 0.14
CA GLY A 79 7.36 3.32 -0.17
C GLY A 79 6.43 2.87 0.95
N LEU A 80 6.86 3.03 2.22
CA LEU A 80 6.06 2.72 3.40
C LEU A 80 4.85 3.65 3.53
N ALA A 81 5.02 4.94 3.23
CA ALA A 81 3.92 5.90 3.22
C ALA A 81 2.81 5.46 2.26
N ALA A 82 3.18 5.03 1.05
CA ALA A 82 2.22 4.50 0.08
C ALA A 82 1.58 3.19 0.55
N TYR A 83 2.39 2.29 1.11
CA TYR A 83 1.93 0.99 1.64
C TYR A 83 0.90 1.16 2.76
N ILE A 84 1.11 2.09 3.69
CA ILE A 84 0.18 2.34 4.80
C ILE A 84 -1.20 2.67 4.25
N ILE A 85 -1.30 3.62 3.32
CA ILE A 85 -2.61 4.04 2.78
C ILE A 85 -3.29 2.90 2.02
N LEU A 86 -2.56 2.17 1.17
CA LEU A 86 -3.10 1.03 0.42
C LEU A 86 -3.48 -0.16 1.30
N ALA A 87 -2.92 -0.29 2.50
CA ALA A 87 -3.32 -1.31 3.46
C ALA A 87 -4.80 -1.19 3.89
N ALA A 88 -5.42 -0.02 3.73
CA ALA A 88 -6.84 0.18 4.01
C ALA A 88 -7.74 -0.78 3.20
N ILE A 89 -7.39 -1.09 1.96
CA ILE A 89 -8.17 -2.00 1.10
C ILE A 89 -8.17 -3.41 1.68
N GLN A 90 -7.00 -3.88 2.13
CA GLN A 90 -6.85 -5.20 2.73
C GLN A 90 -7.58 -5.29 4.08
N ILE A 91 -7.53 -4.22 4.88
CA ILE A 91 -8.22 -4.16 6.16
C ILE A 91 -9.75 -4.11 5.94
N ALA A 92 -10.23 -3.36 4.96
CA ALA A 92 -11.65 -3.35 4.60
C ALA A 92 -12.15 -4.75 4.22
N GLY A 93 -11.40 -5.46 3.38
CA GLY A 93 -11.71 -6.84 3.03
C GLY A 93 -11.65 -7.79 4.22
N ALA A 94 -10.70 -7.61 5.15
CA ALA A 94 -10.62 -8.39 6.37
C ALA A 94 -11.85 -8.20 7.28
N LEU A 95 -12.37 -6.97 7.38
CA LEU A 95 -13.59 -6.68 8.14
C LEU A 95 -14.83 -7.33 7.51
N ILE A 96 -14.91 -7.33 6.18
CA ILE A 96 -15.99 -8.02 5.45
C ILE A 96 -15.91 -9.54 5.66
N ASP A 97 -14.72 -10.12 5.52
CA ASP A 97 -14.48 -11.56 5.72
C ASP A 97 -14.80 -12.01 7.15
N PHE A 98 -14.46 -11.16 8.13
CA PHE A 98 -14.81 -11.38 9.54
C PHE A 98 -16.33 -11.52 9.69
N GLN A 99 -17.09 -10.59 9.13
CA GLN A 99 -18.54 -10.57 9.27
C GLN A 99 -19.25 -11.67 8.45
N MET A 100 -18.71 -12.01 7.27
CA MET A 100 -19.18 -13.14 6.46
C MET A 100 -18.93 -14.49 7.11
N GLY A 101 -17.89 -14.59 7.96
CA GLY A 101 -17.50 -15.84 8.63
C GLY A 101 -16.41 -16.64 7.91
N PHE A 102 -15.73 -16.05 6.91
CA PHE A 102 -14.63 -16.69 6.19
C PHE A 102 -13.38 -16.91 7.02
N ILE A 103 -13.25 -16.25 8.17
CA ILE A 103 -12.15 -16.48 9.10
C ILE A 103 -12.09 -17.93 9.60
N ILE A 104 -13.23 -18.63 9.66
CA ILE A 104 -13.28 -20.05 10.05
C ILE A 104 -12.59 -20.93 9.00
N ALA A 105 -12.62 -20.55 7.72
CA ALA A 105 -11.93 -21.31 6.67
C ALA A 105 -10.41 -21.36 6.90
N ASN A 106 -9.83 -20.28 7.42
CA ASN A 106 -8.40 -20.20 7.75
C ASN A 106 -8.00 -21.12 8.92
N VAL A 107 -8.95 -21.49 9.79
CA VAL A 107 -8.74 -22.44 10.90
C VAL A 107 -8.91 -23.89 10.44
N ILE A 108 -9.79 -24.14 9.46
CA ILE A 108 -10.11 -25.48 8.96
C ILE A 108 -9.04 -26.00 7.98
N ASP A 109 -8.43 -25.13 7.16
CA ASP A 109 -7.34 -25.50 6.25
C ASP A 109 -6.09 -24.61 6.42
N PRO A 110 -5.25 -24.90 7.42
CA PRO A 110 -3.96 -24.22 7.57
C PRO A 110 -2.91 -24.68 6.53
N GLN A 111 -3.16 -25.73 5.75
CA GLN A 111 -2.17 -26.27 4.79
C GLN A 111 -2.01 -25.38 3.56
N THR A 112 -3.04 -24.62 3.19
CA THR A 112 -2.94 -23.61 2.11
C THR A 112 -2.11 -22.39 2.50
N GLY A 113 -1.85 -22.17 3.80
CA GLY A 113 -1.15 -20.98 4.29
C GLY A 113 -1.87 -19.66 4.01
N ALA A 114 -3.15 -19.71 3.58
CA ALA A 114 -3.93 -18.55 3.21
C ALA A 114 -4.41 -17.79 4.46
N GLN A 115 -3.52 -17.00 5.07
CA GLN A 115 -3.89 -16.00 6.08
C GLN A 115 -4.33 -14.67 5.46
N THR A 116 -4.46 -14.61 4.12
CA THR A 116 -4.85 -13.38 3.42
C THR A 116 -6.37 -13.35 3.28
N PRO A 117 -7.03 -12.23 3.64
CA PRO A 117 -8.46 -12.06 3.43
C PRO A 117 -8.83 -12.27 1.95
N LEU A 118 -9.78 -13.14 1.66
CA LEU A 118 -10.25 -13.43 0.30
C LEU A 118 -10.91 -12.20 -0.31
N THR A 119 -11.79 -11.53 0.45
CA THR A 119 -12.42 -10.28 0.00
C THR A 119 -11.39 -9.16 -0.11
N GLY A 120 -10.38 -9.13 0.76
CA GLY A 120 -9.26 -8.18 0.65
C GLY A 120 -8.50 -8.34 -0.66
N GLN A 121 -8.16 -9.57 -1.02
CA GLN A 121 -7.47 -9.85 -2.28
C GLN A 121 -8.34 -9.51 -3.50
N TYR A 122 -9.65 -9.77 -3.42
CA TYR A 122 -10.62 -9.38 -4.43
C TYR A 122 -10.67 -7.85 -4.63
N LEU A 123 -10.84 -7.08 -3.55
CA LEU A 123 -10.85 -5.61 -3.61
C LEU A 123 -9.50 -5.05 -4.07
N ASN A 124 -8.40 -5.63 -3.62
CA ASN A 124 -7.06 -5.22 -4.02
C ASN A 124 -6.83 -5.42 -5.53
N MET A 125 -7.38 -6.48 -6.13
CA MET A 125 -7.33 -6.66 -7.59
C MET A 125 -8.06 -5.54 -8.33
N PHE A 126 -9.26 -5.17 -7.89
CA PHE A 126 -9.99 -4.06 -8.51
C PHE A 126 -9.31 -2.72 -8.31
N ALA A 127 -8.78 -2.47 -7.11
CA ALA A 127 -8.00 -1.26 -6.85
C ALA A 127 -6.77 -1.20 -7.74
N LEU A 128 -6.06 -2.31 -7.94
CA LEU A 128 -4.93 -2.39 -8.87
C LEU A 128 -5.34 -2.04 -10.31
N LEU A 129 -6.44 -2.62 -10.80
CA LEU A 129 -6.96 -2.35 -12.13
C LEU A 129 -7.37 -0.87 -12.29
N LEU A 130 -8.00 -0.30 -11.26
CA LEU A 130 -8.39 1.10 -11.23
C LEU A 130 -7.17 2.02 -11.22
N LEU A 131 -6.15 1.71 -10.41
CA LEU A 131 -4.87 2.43 -10.38
C LEU A 131 -4.19 2.44 -11.75
N LEU A 132 -4.23 1.32 -12.48
CA LEU A 132 -3.70 1.24 -13.83
C LEU A 132 -4.56 2.02 -14.83
N ALA A 133 -5.89 1.94 -14.72
CA ALA A 133 -6.83 2.64 -15.59
C ALA A 133 -6.77 4.18 -15.44
N LEU A 134 -6.41 4.66 -14.25
CA LEU A 134 -6.25 6.09 -13.93
C LEU A 134 -4.80 6.58 -14.08
N ASP A 135 -3.89 5.74 -14.63
CA ASP A 135 -2.46 6.03 -14.72
C ASP A 135 -1.79 6.38 -13.36
N GLY A 136 -2.39 5.97 -12.23
CA GLY A 136 -1.86 6.22 -10.89
C GLY A 136 -0.47 5.62 -10.65
N HIS A 137 -0.11 4.58 -11.41
CA HIS A 137 1.25 4.04 -11.41
C HIS A 137 2.30 5.03 -11.95
N HIS A 138 1.95 5.92 -12.88
CA HIS A 138 2.83 7.01 -13.31
C HIS A 138 3.04 8.02 -12.17
N LEU A 139 1.97 8.41 -11.47
CA LEU A 139 2.05 9.35 -10.35
C LEU A 139 2.92 8.82 -9.20
N ILE A 140 2.88 7.51 -8.97
CA ILE A 140 3.77 6.82 -8.03
C ILE A 140 5.24 6.95 -8.45
N LEU A 141 5.54 6.76 -9.74
CA LEU A 141 6.90 6.86 -10.28
C LEU A 141 7.38 8.33 -10.29
N ASP A 142 6.49 9.27 -10.58
CA ASP A 142 6.75 10.70 -10.44
C ASP A 142 7.10 11.03 -8.98
N GLY A 143 6.43 10.41 -8.01
CA GLY A 143 6.75 10.56 -6.58
C GLY A 143 8.20 10.23 -6.24
N ILE A 144 8.75 9.11 -6.76
CA ILE A 144 10.17 8.78 -6.53
C ILE A 144 11.12 9.69 -7.32
N TYR A 145 10.71 10.13 -8.51
CA TYR A 145 11.47 11.07 -9.33
C TYR A 145 11.61 12.44 -8.67
N TYR A 146 10.49 13.05 -8.28
CA TYR A 146 10.48 14.33 -7.61
C TYR A 146 11.06 14.27 -6.19
N SER A 147 11.25 13.08 -5.61
CA SER A 147 11.93 12.92 -4.32
C SER A 147 13.34 13.52 -4.28
N TYR A 148 14.03 13.58 -5.42
CA TYR A 148 15.36 14.19 -5.50
C TYR A 148 15.33 15.72 -5.40
N GLN A 149 14.19 16.35 -5.71
CA GLN A 149 13.99 17.79 -5.52
C GLN A 149 13.74 18.15 -4.05
N TYR A 150 13.01 17.29 -3.33
CA TYR A 150 12.77 17.47 -1.89
C TYR A 150 13.98 17.06 -1.04
N ILE A 151 14.66 15.99 -1.43
CA ILE A 151 15.79 15.41 -0.71
C ILE A 151 16.94 15.16 -1.70
N PRO A 152 17.80 16.16 -1.92
CA PRO A 152 18.98 16.06 -2.78
C PRO A 152 19.90 14.90 -2.38
N VAL A 153 20.63 14.34 -3.33
CA VAL A 153 21.50 13.16 -3.12
C VAL A 153 22.69 13.48 -2.22
N ASP A 154 23.22 14.69 -2.29
CA ASP A 154 24.42 15.16 -1.58
C ASP A 154 24.16 15.56 -0.11
N GLN A 155 22.89 15.77 0.25
CA GLN A 155 22.45 16.10 1.59
C GLN A 155 22.38 14.86 2.49
N ILE A 156 23.18 14.86 3.56
CA ILE A 156 23.18 13.82 4.60
C ILE A 156 22.09 14.05 5.65
N ALA A 157 21.86 15.31 6.00
CA ALA A 157 20.98 15.66 7.12
C ALA A 157 19.52 15.45 6.74
N LEU A 158 18.92 14.40 7.30
CA LEU A 158 17.47 14.22 7.35
C LEU A 158 16.95 14.82 8.65
N ARG A 159 15.79 15.50 8.60
CA ARG A 159 15.15 16.06 9.79
C ARG A 159 14.44 14.97 10.58
N PHE A 160 15.22 14.22 11.36
CA PHE A 160 14.71 13.32 12.38
C PHE A 160 14.88 13.97 13.76
N GLY A 161 13.78 14.21 14.47
CA GLY A 161 13.86 14.59 15.89
C GLY A 161 12.82 15.57 16.41
N ASP A 162 12.09 16.27 15.54
CA ASP A 162 11.01 17.19 15.96
C ASP A 162 9.67 16.48 16.24
N GLY A 163 9.60 15.16 16.04
CA GLY A 163 8.40 14.35 16.24
C GLY A 163 7.29 14.56 15.19
N SER A 164 7.50 15.47 14.24
CA SER A 164 6.50 15.84 13.22
C SER A 164 6.15 14.66 12.31
N LEU A 165 7.17 13.95 11.81
CA LEU A 165 7.01 12.77 10.98
C LEU A 165 6.25 11.64 11.70
N ALA A 166 6.58 11.39 12.98
CA ALA A 166 5.91 10.36 13.76
C ALA A 166 4.42 10.68 14.00
N ASN A 167 4.13 11.94 14.32
CA ASN A 167 2.74 12.43 14.46
C ASN A 167 1.98 12.34 13.13
N TYR A 168 2.62 12.73 12.03
CA TYR A 168 2.01 12.64 10.69
C TYR A 168 1.70 11.19 10.31
N ILE A 169 2.66 10.28 10.46
CA ILE A 169 2.46 8.85 10.21
C ILE A 169 1.33 8.31 11.08
N SER A 170 1.28 8.66 12.37
CA SER A 170 0.18 8.24 13.26
C SER A 170 -1.19 8.71 12.78
N ARG A 171 -1.29 9.94 12.27
CA ARG A 171 -2.52 10.46 11.65
C ARG A 171 -2.87 9.72 10.36
N ALA A 172 -1.89 9.46 9.50
CA ALA A 172 -2.07 8.68 8.27
C ALA A 172 -2.59 7.26 8.56
N PHE A 173 -2.07 6.62 9.61
CA PHE A 173 -2.61 5.34 10.11
C PHE A 173 -4.08 5.45 10.55
N GLY A 174 -4.44 6.53 11.25
CA GLY A 174 -5.83 6.78 11.63
C GLY A 174 -6.76 6.96 10.41
N MET A 175 -6.33 7.75 9.42
CA MET A 175 -7.08 7.96 8.18
C MET A 175 -7.24 6.68 7.37
N MET A 176 -6.18 5.88 7.26
CA MET A 176 -6.21 4.55 6.66
C MET A 176 -7.30 3.67 7.30
N PHE A 177 -7.40 3.62 8.63
CA PHE A 177 -8.45 2.87 9.31
C PHE A 177 -9.85 3.42 9.04
N MET A 178 -10.01 4.75 8.97
CA MET A 178 -11.31 5.36 8.63
C MET A 178 -11.75 4.98 7.22
N LEU A 179 -10.86 5.05 6.22
CA LEU A 179 -11.15 4.64 4.85
C LEU A 179 -11.46 3.14 4.77
N ALA A 180 -10.71 2.31 5.49
CA ALA A 180 -10.95 0.88 5.55
C ALA A 180 -12.36 0.56 6.08
N LEU A 181 -12.75 1.25 7.16
CA LEU A 181 -14.09 1.12 7.73
C LEU A 181 -15.13 1.64 6.74
N GLN A 182 -14.95 2.82 6.16
CA GLN A 182 -15.89 3.40 5.18
C GLN A 182 -16.15 2.47 4.00
N MET A 183 -15.12 1.78 3.48
CA MET A 183 -15.26 0.77 2.43
C MET A 183 -16.04 -0.47 2.92
N ALA A 184 -15.77 -0.95 4.13
CA ALA A 184 -16.39 -2.17 4.66
C ALA A 184 -17.82 -1.97 5.19
N MET A 185 -18.13 -0.78 5.71
CA MET A 185 -19.36 -0.48 6.45
C MET A 185 -20.66 -0.83 5.71
N PRO A 186 -20.82 -0.54 4.40
CA PRO A 186 -22.06 -0.88 3.69
C PRO A 186 -22.36 -2.38 3.71
N VAL A 187 -21.33 -3.22 3.57
CA VAL A 187 -21.47 -4.68 3.59
C VAL A 187 -21.64 -5.18 5.03
N VAL A 188 -20.79 -4.71 5.94
CA VAL A 188 -20.82 -5.11 7.36
C VAL A 188 -22.15 -4.76 8.02
N ALA A 189 -22.71 -3.59 7.74
CA ALA A 189 -24.00 -3.16 8.29
C ALA A 189 -25.15 -4.06 7.81
N VAL A 190 -25.18 -4.44 6.54
CA VAL A 190 -26.22 -5.35 6.02
C VAL A 190 -26.05 -6.74 6.64
N LEU A 191 -24.83 -7.25 6.74
CA LEU A 191 -24.58 -8.55 7.36
C LEU A 191 -24.89 -8.57 8.87
N PHE A 192 -24.71 -7.43 9.55
CA PHE A 192 -25.17 -7.28 10.93
C PHE A 192 -26.69 -7.42 11.05
N LEU A 193 -27.45 -6.82 10.12
CA LEU A 193 -28.90 -7.01 10.07
C LEU A 193 -29.29 -8.47 9.75
N VAL A 194 -28.53 -9.14 8.89
CA VAL A 194 -28.70 -10.58 8.64
C VAL A 194 -28.47 -11.39 9.92
N ASP A 195 -27.46 -11.04 10.74
CA ASP A 195 -27.23 -11.69 12.03
C ASP A 195 -28.40 -11.52 13.00
N VAL A 196 -28.95 -10.31 13.08
CA VAL A 196 -30.14 -10.04 13.89
C VAL A 196 -31.32 -10.87 13.40
N ALA A 197 -31.55 -10.94 12.09
CA ALA A 197 -32.62 -11.74 11.50
C ALA A 197 -32.44 -13.24 11.78
N LEU A 198 -31.23 -13.79 11.59
CA LEU A 198 -30.91 -15.19 11.91
C LEU A 198 -31.05 -15.48 13.41
N GLY A 199 -30.69 -14.53 14.28
CA GLY A 199 -30.87 -14.63 15.73
C GLY A 199 -32.35 -14.70 16.15
N ILE A 200 -33.24 -13.97 15.45
CA ILE A 200 -34.68 -14.09 15.66
C ILE A 200 -35.17 -15.47 15.20
N VAL A 201 -34.73 -15.92 14.02
CA VAL A 201 -35.07 -17.25 13.49
C VAL A 201 -34.63 -18.35 14.45
N ALA A 202 -33.43 -18.24 15.06
CA ALA A 202 -32.91 -19.10 16.12
C ALA A 202 -33.93 -19.41 17.20
N ARG A 203 -34.55 -18.33 17.67
CA ARG A 203 -35.42 -18.35 18.82
C ARG A 203 -36.80 -18.88 18.45
N THR A 204 -37.24 -18.61 17.23
CA THR A 204 -38.54 -19.08 16.72
C THR A 204 -38.52 -20.55 16.29
N VAL A 205 -37.42 -21.03 15.69
CA VAL A 205 -37.27 -22.40 15.19
C VAL A 205 -35.95 -22.99 15.73
N PRO A 206 -35.91 -23.40 17.01
CA PRO A 206 -34.68 -23.87 17.67
C PRO A 206 -34.15 -25.20 17.12
N GLN A 207 -34.94 -25.90 16.31
CA GLN A 207 -34.54 -27.14 15.64
C GLN A 207 -33.58 -26.90 14.46
N ILE A 208 -33.52 -25.67 13.93
CA ILE A 208 -32.62 -25.33 12.82
C ILE A 208 -31.23 -25.01 13.38
N ASN A 209 -30.22 -25.71 12.88
CA ASN A 209 -28.82 -25.32 13.12
C ASN A 209 -28.47 -24.09 12.28
N ILE A 210 -28.44 -22.93 12.92
CA ILE A 210 -28.19 -21.64 12.26
C ILE A 210 -26.79 -21.55 11.68
N PHE A 211 -25.81 -22.28 12.19
CA PHE A 211 -24.50 -22.30 11.55
C PHE A 211 -24.59 -22.92 10.14
N VAL A 212 -25.42 -23.93 9.94
CA VAL A 212 -25.60 -24.59 8.64
C VAL A 212 -26.32 -23.68 7.64
N VAL A 213 -27.33 -22.94 8.09
CA VAL A 213 -28.16 -22.08 7.22
C VAL A 213 -27.60 -20.67 7.08
N GLY A 214 -26.98 -20.15 8.14
CA GLY A 214 -26.52 -18.78 8.26
C GLY A 214 -25.32 -18.46 7.37
N PHE A 215 -24.32 -19.35 7.28
CA PHE A 215 -23.16 -19.09 6.42
C PHE A 215 -23.55 -18.95 4.94
N PRO A 216 -24.32 -19.88 4.31
CA PRO A 216 -24.76 -19.71 2.93
C PRO A 216 -25.53 -18.41 2.69
N ILE A 217 -26.42 -18.03 3.61
CA ILE A 217 -27.20 -16.79 3.48
C ILE A 217 -26.30 -15.56 3.59
N LYS A 218 -25.41 -15.51 4.60
CA LYS A 218 -24.46 -14.41 4.77
C LYS A 218 -23.59 -14.23 3.53
N ILE A 219 -23.06 -15.32 3.00
CA ILE A 219 -22.20 -15.29 1.81
C ILE A 219 -22.99 -14.74 0.61
N ALA A 220 -24.19 -15.26 0.35
CA ALA A 220 -25.03 -14.81 -0.75
C ALA A 220 -25.38 -13.31 -0.64
N VAL A 221 -25.79 -12.86 0.55
CA VAL A 221 -26.12 -11.45 0.79
C VAL A 221 -24.89 -10.56 0.65
N ALA A 222 -23.74 -10.95 1.20
CA ALA A 222 -22.51 -10.18 1.10
C ALA A 222 -22.09 -9.95 -0.35
N PHE A 223 -22.13 -11.00 -1.19
CA PHE A 223 -21.80 -10.87 -2.61
C PHE A 223 -22.76 -9.93 -3.34
N ILE A 224 -24.08 -10.05 -3.09
CA ILE A 224 -25.08 -9.15 -3.71
C ILE A 224 -24.81 -7.71 -3.30
N VAL A 225 -24.62 -7.45 -2.01
CA VAL A 225 -24.37 -6.10 -1.50
C VAL A 225 -23.06 -5.56 -2.06
N MET A 226 -21.99 -6.35 -2.09
CA MET A 226 -20.69 -5.95 -2.62
C MET A 226 -20.76 -5.54 -4.09
N VAL A 227 -21.55 -6.24 -4.91
CA VAL A 227 -21.81 -5.84 -6.31
C VAL A 227 -22.55 -4.50 -6.37
N VAL A 228 -23.59 -4.32 -5.55
CA VAL A 228 -24.39 -3.08 -5.51
C VAL A 228 -23.55 -1.88 -5.05
N VAL A 229 -22.68 -2.06 -4.06
CA VAL A 229 -21.88 -0.96 -3.48
C VAL A 229 -20.54 -0.76 -4.17
N MET A 230 -20.20 -1.57 -5.19
CA MET A 230 -18.89 -1.53 -5.85
C MET A 230 -18.53 -0.13 -6.37
N GLY A 231 -19.49 0.58 -6.96
CA GLY A 231 -19.26 1.95 -7.44
C GLY A 231 -18.90 2.93 -6.30
N ALA A 232 -19.50 2.77 -5.12
CA ALA A 232 -19.15 3.56 -3.95
C ALA A 232 -17.75 3.18 -3.41
N ILE A 233 -17.39 1.89 -3.43
CA ILE A 233 -16.05 1.44 -3.07
C ILE A 233 -15.01 2.07 -4.00
N PHE A 234 -15.25 2.11 -5.32
CA PHE A 234 -14.32 2.74 -6.26
C PHE A 234 -14.13 4.24 -6.00
N ALA A 235 -15.19 4.97 -5.68
CA ALA A 235 -15.07 6.38 -5.30
C ALA A 235 -14.17 6.57 -4.06
N VAL A 236 -14.29 5.68 -3.05
CA VAL A 236 -13.41 5.72 -1.87
C VAL A 236 -11.97 5.30 -2.21
N VAL A 237 -11.78 4.38 -3.15
CA VAL A 237 -10.45 3.96 -3.62
C VAL A 237 -9.75 5.08 -4.40
N GLU A 238 -10.49 5.90 -5.17
CA GLU A 238 -9.95 7.09 -5.81
C GLU A 238 -9.45 8.10 -4.78
N GLU A 239 -10.26 8.42 -3.76
CA GLU A 239 -9.85 9.28 -2.64
C GLU A 239 -8.62 8.71 -1.91
N LEU A 240 -8.56 7.39 -1.75
CA LEU A 240 -7.42 6.69 -1.17
C LEU A 240 -6.15 6.90 -2.00
N PHE A 241 -6.22 6.85 -3.33
CA PHE A 241 -5.06 7.09 -4.19
C PHE A 241 -4.57 8.54 -4.10
N GLU A 242 -5.47 9.51 -4.04
CA GLU A 242 -5.10 10.91 -3.79
C GLU A 242 -4.40 11.06 -2.43
N MET A 243 -4.98 10.48 -1.38
CA MET A 243 -4.40 10.49 -0.03
C MET A 243 -3.01 9.83 0.00
N MET A 244 -2.81 8.75 -0.75
CA MET A 244 -1.52 8.09 -0.88
C MET A 244 -0.46 9.04 -1.45
N LEU A 245 -0.79 9.77 -2.51
CA LEU A 245 0.12 10.74 -3.14
C LEU A 245 0.42 11.92 -2.21
N TYR A 246 -0.59 12.46 -1.52
CA TYR A 246 -0.37 13.51 -0.51
C TYR A 246 0.52 13.01 0.64
N THR A 247 0.29 11.78 1.12
CA THR A 247 1.09 11.18 2.19
C THR A 247 2.55 10.98 1.76
N MET A 248 2.79 10.51 0.53
CA MET A 248 4.13 10.41 -0.03
C MET A 248 4.82 11.78 -0.08
N ARG A 249 4.13 12.81 -0.59
CA ARG A 249 4.64 14.18 -0.67
C ARG A 249 4.98 14.75 0.70
N ASP A 250 4.05 14.65 1.65
CA ASP A 250 4.23 15.22 2.99
C ASP A 250 5.35 14.50 3.77
N VAL A 251 5.52 13.18 3.58
CA VAL A 251 6.68 12.47 4.13
C VAL A 251 7.99 13.00 3.53
N MET A 252 8.02 13.29 2.22
CA MET A 252 9.21 13.87 1.59
C MET A 252 9.51 15.29 2.10
N THR A 253 8.50 16.15 2.27
CA THR A 253 8.70 17.51 2.78
C THR A 253 9.18 17.50 4.23
N LEU A 254 8.59 16.66 5.08
CA LEU A 254 8.98 16.54 6.49
C LEU A 254 10.41 15.98 6.63
N LEU A 255 10.81 15.05 5.76
CA LEU A 255 12.17 14.49 5.78
C LEU A 255 13.22 15.43 5.18
N GLY A 256 12.90 16.12 4.08
CA GLY A 256 13.80 17.00 3.34
C GLY A 256 14.02 18.35 4.02
N GLY A 257 13.00 18.86 4.71
CA GLY A 257 13.13 20.04 5.56
C GLY A 257 13.09 21.39 4.86
N THR A 258 12.62 21.42 3.60
CA THR A 258 12.33 22.65 2.84
C THR A 258 11.05 23.32 3.32
#